data_AF-A0A6G0YIM7-F1
#
_entry.id   AF-A0A6G0YIM7-F1
#
_cell.length_a   1.000
_cell.length_b   1.000
_cell.length_c   1.000
_cell.angle_alpha   90.00
_cell.angle_beta   90.00
_cell.angle_gamma   90.00
#
_symmetry.space_group_name_H-M   'P 1'
#
loop_
_entity.id
_entity.type
_entity.pdbx_description
1 polymer ?
#
loop_
_entity_poly.entity_id
_entity_poly.type
_entity_poly.pdbx_seq_one_letter_code
_entity_poly.pdbx_strand_id
1 'polypeptide(L)'
;MYDIYGNTPLHLAIVQPEISWNCVLDLLEFGAKICIKNATDICPSDIVDSLLRIQVHMINDCWKILSGSTAVIKGNILDNNDKSKIN
;
A
#
# COMPACT_ATOMS: atom_id res chain seq x y z
N MET A 1 2.19 -2.55 17.88
CA MET A 1 3.44 -1.79 18.11
C MET A 1 3.19 -0.37 17.61
N TYR A 2 3.41 0.62 18.48
CA TYR A 2 3.13 2.03 18.21
C TYR A 2 4.23 2.88 18.87
N ASP A 3 4.42 4.12 18.41
CA ASP A 3 5.30 5.09 19.07
C ASP A 3 4.66 5.71 20.33
N ILE A 4 5.33 6.69 20.94
CA ILE A 4 4.86 7.40 22.14
C ILE A 4 3.58 8.24 21.90
N TYR A 5 3.22 8.50 20.65
CA TYR A 5 2.03 9.24 20.24
C TYR A 5 0.92 8.31 19.73
N GLY A 6 1.12 6.99 19.81
CA GLY A 6 0.18 6.01 19.28
C GLY A 6 0.21 5.86 17.76
N ASN A 7 1.19 6.45 17.07
CA ASN A 7 1.36 6.26 15.64
C ASN A 7 1.82 4.82 15.38
N THR A 8 1.11 4.13 14.49
CA THR A 8 1.58 2.87 13.91
C THR A 8 2.75 3.14 12.96
N PRO A 9 3.57 2.12 12.60
CA PRO A 9 4.59 2.27 11.57
C PRO A 9 4.03 2.84 10.25
N LEU A 10 2.78 2.52 9.91
CA LEU A 10 2.12 3.03 8.71
C LEU A 10 1.85 4.54 8.80
N HIS A 11 1.47 5.09 9.96
CA HIS A 11 1.34 6.55 10.12
C HIS A 11 2.67 7.25 9.79
N LEU A 12 3.76 6.74 10.38
CA LEU A 12 5.08 7.33 10.24
C LEU A 12 5.60 7.25 8.81
N ALA A 13 5.41 6.11 8.14
CA ALA A 13 5.85 5.92 6.76
C ALA A 13 5.14 6.83 5.75
N ILE A 14 3.89 7.21 6.02
CA ILE A 14 3.12 8.08 5.12
C ILE A 14 3.58 9.54 5.22
N VAL A 15 3.83 10.04 6.43
CA VAL A 15 4.08 11.47 6.66
C VAL A 15 5.54 11.88 6.49
N GLN A 16 6.46 10.92 6.45
CA GLN A 16 7.89 11.19 6.31
C GLN A 16 8.28 11.21 4.82
N PRO A 17 8.66 12.37 4.26
CA PRO A 17 8.97 12.50 2.83
C PRO A 17 10.21 11.71 2.39
N GLU A 18 11.09 11.36 3.33
CA GLU A 18 12.28 10.54 3.08
C GLU A 18 11.94 9.05 2.91
N ILE A 19 10.76 8.61 3.38
CA ILE A 19 10.35 7.22 3.30
C ILE A 19 9.72 6.95 1.93
N SER A 20 10.30 5.98 1.22
CA SER A 20 9.78 5.56 -0.08
C SER A 20 8.38 4.97 0.05
N TRP A 21 7.52 5.26 -0.93
CA TRP A 21 6.19 4.67 -1.02
C TRP A 21 6.21 3.13 -1.09
N ASN A 22 7.31 2.52 -1.54
CA ASN A 22 7.47 1.07 -1.48
C ASN A 22 7.39 0.54 -0.04
N CYS A 23 7.89 1.28 0.95
CA CYS A 23 7.77 0.89 2.35
C CYS A 23 6.30 0.91 2.83
N VAL A 24 5.50 1.87 2.34
CA VAL A 24 4.06 1.91 2.59
C VAL A 24 3.36 0.70 1.99
N LEU A 25 3.71 0.34 0.74
CA LEU A 25 3.18 -0.85 0.07
C LEU A 25 3.55 -2.14 0.82
N ASP A 26 4.82 -2.31 1.20
CA ASP A 26 5.28 -3.46 1.99
C ASP A 26 4.49 -3.60 3.30
N LEU A 27 4.30 -2.48 4.03
CA LEU A 27 3.51 -2.49 5.26
C LEU A 27 2.06 -2.95 5.01
N LEU A 28 1.43 -2.49 3.93
CA LEU A 28 0.07 -2.91 3.56
C LEU A 28 0.03 -4.40 3.17
N GLU A 29 1.02 -4.89 2.42
CA GLU A 29 1.17 -6.31 2.05
C GLU A 29 1.32 -7.21 3.28
N PHE A 30 2.04 -6.74 4.30
CA PHE A 30 2.15 -7.42 5.59
C PHE A 30 0.95 -7.20 6.53
N GLY A 31 -0.14 -6.60 6.03
CA GLY A 31 -1.40 -6.50 6.77
C GLY A 31 -1.47 -5.32 7.74
N ALA A 32 -0.70 -4.25 7.53
CA ALA A 32 -0.86 -3.02 8.30
C ALA A 32 -2.29 -2.49 8.19
N LYS A 33 -2.90 -2.20 9.34
CA LYS A 33 -4.28 -1.71 9.42
C LYS A 33 -4.33 -0.21 9.16
N ILE A 34 -5.20 0.20 8.23
CA ILE A 34 -5.39 1.61 7.86
C ILE A 34 -6.37 2.35 8.77
N CYS A 35 -7.10 1.64 9.64
CA CYS A 35 -8.14 2.19 10.52
C CYS A 35 -7.74 2.25 12.01
N ILE A 36 -6.48 1.93 12.36
CA ILE A 36 -6.00 2.10 13.74
C ILE A 36 -5.79 3.59 13.99
N LYS A 37 -6.42 4.11 15.04
CA LYS A 37 -6.27 5.49 15.47
C LYS A 37 -5.08 5.68 16.41
N ASN A 38 -4.38 6.80 16.27
CA ASN A 38 -3.34 7.25 17.19
C ASN A 38 -3.94 8.00 18.41
N ALA A 39 -3.09 8.58 19.26
CA ALA A 39 -3.54 9.30 20.46
C ALA A 39 -4.35 10.58 20.17
N THR A 40 -4.31 11.07 18.93
CA THR A 40 -5.10 12.22 18.46
C THR A 40 -6.35 11.80 17.67
N ASP A 41 -6.74 10.53 17.74
CA ASP A 41 -7.91 9.96 17.04
C ASP A 41 -7.81 9.97 15.49
N ILE A 42 -6.59 10.09 14.94
CA ILE A 42 -6.30 10.05 13.50
C ILE A 42 -5.85 8.65 13.12
N CYS A 43 -6.38 8.09 12.02
CA CYS A 43 -5.90 6.84 11.44
C CYS A 43 -5.13 7.08 10.12
N PRO A 44 -4.33 6.11 9.62
CA PRO A 44 -3.59 6.27 8.38
C PRO A 44 -4.46 6.64 7.18
N SER A 45 -5.68 6.10 7.08
CA SER A 45 -6.61 6.44 5.99
C SER A 45 -7.14 7.88 6.04
N ASP A 46 -7.07 8.55 7.18
CA ASP A 46 -7.41 9.98 7.28
C ASP A 46 -6.31 10.88 6.69
N ILE A 47 -5.07 10.36 6.61
CA ILE A 47 -3.91 11.11 6.10
C ILE A 47 -3.84 11.02 4.57
N VAL A 48 -4.12 9.83 4.01
CA VAL A 48 -4.04 9.56 2.58
C VAL A 48 -5.19 8.65 2.11
N ASP A 49 -6.05 9.20 1.25
CA ASP A 49 -7.23 8.50 0.70
C ASP A 49 -6.87 7.27 -0.16
N SER A 50 -5.69 7.26 -0.78
CA SER A 50 -5.29 6.18 -1.70
C SER A 50 -5.12 4.82 -1.01
N LEU A 51 -4.93 4.78 0.32
CA LEU A 51 -4.75 3.53 1.07
C LEU A 51 -5.96 2.59 0.96
N LEU A 52 -7.17 3.13 1.02
CA LEU A 52 -8.39 2.33 0.89
C LEU A 52 -8.46 1.69 -0.49
N ARG A 53 -8.15 2.48 -1.53
CA ARG A 53 -8.12 2.00 -2.92
C ARG A 53 -7.07 0.90 -3.08
N ILE A 54 -5.88 1.07 -2.52
CA ILE A 54 -4.81 0.06 -2.56
C ILE A 54 -5.27 -1.25 -1.91
N GLN A 55 -5.83 -1.20 -0.69
CA GLN A 55 -6.31 -2.42 -0.01
C GLN A 55 -7.40 -3.15 -0.82
N VAL A 56 -8.34 -2.42 -1.41
CA VAL A 56 -9.38 -3.00 -2.29
C VAL A 56 -8.75 -3.68 -3.50
N HIS A 57 -7.77 -3.03 -4.14
CA HIS A 57 -7.05 -3.62 -5.27
C HIS A 57 -6.30 -4.91 -4.87
N MET A 58 -5.60 -4.92 -3.75
CA MET A 58 -4.88 -6.09 -3.25
C MET A 58 -5.82 -7.27 -3.00
N ILE A 59 -6.97 -7.04 -2.36
CA ILE A 59 -7.98 -8.08 -2.11
C ILE A 59 -8.54 -8.61 -3.44
N ASN A 60 -8.86 -7.72 -4.38
CA ASN A 60 -9.37 -8.11 -5.69
C ASN A 60 -8.36 -8.97 -6.47
N ASP A 61 -7.07 -8.64 -6.38
CA ASP A 61 -6.02 -9.42 -7.03
C ASP A 61 -5.84 -10.80 -6.38
N CYS A 62 -5.89 -10.88 -5.04
CA CYS A 62 -5.96 -12.16 -4.33
C CYS A 62 -7.19 -12.98 -4.77
N TRP A 63 -8.35 -12.35 -4.92
CA TRP A 63 -9.57 -13.04 -5.34
C TRP A 63 -9.45 -13.60 -6.76
N LYS A 64 -8.90 -12.85 -7.71
CA LYS A 64 -8.69 -13.33 -9.10
C LYS A 64 -7.75 -14.55 -9.15
N ILE A 65 -6.74 -14.58 -8.28
CA ILE A 65 -5.83 -15.71 -8.15
C ILE A 65 -6.60 -16.93 -7.62
N LEU A 66 -7.36 -16.75 -6.55
CA LEU A 66 -8.13 -17.83 -5.89
C LEU A 66 -9.28 -18.35 -6.77
N SER A 67 -9.93 -17.49 -7.55
CA SER A 67 -11.04 -17.86 -8.45
C SER A 67 -10.57 -18.58 -9.72
N GLY A 68 -9.27 -18.88 -9.85
CA GLY A 68 -8.69 -19.51 -11.04
C GLY A 68 -8.77 -18.64 -12.29
N SER A 69 -9.05 -17.34 -12.14
CA SER A 69 -9.28 -16.41 -13.26
C SER A 69 -7.99 -15.80 -13.80
N THR A 70 -6.82 -16.21 -13.29
CA THR A 70 -5.53 -15.63 -13.70
C THR A 70 -4.61 -16.70 -14.29
N ALA A 71 -4.44 -16.68 -15.60
CA ALA A 71 -3.29 -17.32 -16.25
C ALA A 71 -2.02 -16.62 -15.72
N VAL A 72 -1.18 -17.39 -15.03
CA VAL A 72 0.20 -17.10 -14.58
C VAL A 72 0.75 -15.75 -15.06
N ILE A 73 0.71 -14.71 -14.21
CA ILE A 73 1.58 -13.54 -14.38
C ILE A 73 2.80 -13.76 -13.51
N LYS A 74 3.84 -14.31 -14.14
CA LYS A 74 5.22 -14.30 -13.63
C LYS A 74 5.59 -12.83 -13.36
N GLY A 75 6.27 -12.60 -12.24
CA GLY A 75 6.58 -11.28 -11.71
C GLY A 75 7.16 -10.27 -12.71
N ASN A 76 7.02 -8.99 -12.31
CA ASN A 76 7.51 -7.74 -12.90
C ASN A 76 6.37 -6.85 -13.44
N ILE A 77 5.77 -6.03 -12.57
CA ILE A 77 5.24 -4.73 -12.99
C ILE A 77 5.76 -3.65 -12.02
N LEU A 78 7.06 -3.42 -12.11
CA LEU A 78 7.69 -2.10 -12.04
C LEU A 78 8.86 -2.13 -13.04
N ASP A 79 8.57 -2.31 -14.33
CA ASP A 79 9.54 -1.97 -15.37
C ASP A 79 8.99 -0.79 -16.18
N ASN A 80 9.38 0.40 -15.75
CA ASN A 80 9.20 1.62 -16.51
C ASN A 80 10.18 1.60 -17.68
N ASN A 81 9.74 1.12 -18.84
CA ASN A 81 10.47 1.38 -20.06
C ASN A 81 9.57 1.50 -21.30
N ASP A 82 8.68 2.49 -21.31
CA ASP A 82 8.17 3.09 -22.55
C ASP A 82 9.01 4.33 -22.91
N LYS A 83 10.21 4.07 -23.44
CA LYS A 83 10.87 4.98 -24.38
C LYS A 83 11.43 4.19 -25.55
N SER A 84 10.57 3.74 -26.46
CA SER A 84 10.93 3.75 -27.87
C SER A 84 9.72 3.70 -28.80
N LYS A 85 9.70 4.69 -29.72
CA LYS A 85 8.90 4.82 -30.95
C LYS A 85 7.51 5.42 -30.68
N ILE A 86 7.14 6.59 -31.21
CA ILE A 86 7.15 7.00 -32.62
C ILE A 86 7.10 8.55 -32.70
N ASN A 87 8.14 9.20 -33.25
CA ASN A 87 8.11 10.03 -34.48
C ASN A 87 9.53 10.55 -34.78
#